data_AF-B9L7K8-F1
#
_entry.id   AF-B9L7K8-F1
#
_cell.length_a   1.000
_cell.length_b   1.000
_cell.length_c   1.000
_cell.angle_alpha   90.00
_cell.angle_beta   90.00
_cell.angle_gamma   90.00
#
_symmetry.space_group_name_H-M   'P 1'
#
loop_
_entity.id
_entity.type
_entity.pdbx_description
1 polymer ?
#
loop_
_entity_poly.entity_id
_entity_poly.type
_entity_poly.pdbx_seq_one_letter_code
_entity_poly.pdbx_strand_id
1 'polypeptide(L)'
;MKKGILFIIFITLFTLTGCSKKDSPETAAKEFISSFMTGDVESFNKYATDSTKGIFVLAMSMKCNQDKLQNNMAECLKEVGSNLKSVEVKNVKQINENEAVVTLKETYANGKISHENIPVIKTKDGWKVNIKK
;
A
#
# COMPACT_ATOMS: atom_id res chain seq x y z
N MET A 1 0.50 47.97 -43.07
CA MET A 1 1.97 47.97 -42.91
C MET A 1 2.31 47.80 -41.43
N LYS A 2 3.25 46.89 -41.12
CA LYS A 2 4.00 46.68 -39.85
C LYS A 2 3.17 46.15 -38.67
N LYS A 3 3.18 44.84 -38.37
CA LYS A 3 4.22 43.98 -37.74
C LYS A 3 4.43 44.28 -36.24
N GLY A 4 4.36 43.25 -35.39
CA GLY A 4 4.87 43.26 -34.02
C GLY A 4 4.11 42.31 -33.08
N ILE A 5 4.26 40.99 -33.22
CA ILE A 5 5.09 40.09 -32.37
C ILE A 5 4.29 39.43 -31.23
N LEU A 6 4.18 38.11 -31.34
CA LEU A 6 3.78 37.14 -30.32
C LEU A 6 4.63 37.26 -29.04
N PHE A 7 3.99 37.07 -27.88
CA PHE A 7 4.67 36.52 -26.71
C PHE A 7 3.86 35.34 -26.15
N ILE A 8 4.26 34.15 -26.60
CA ILE A 8 3.85 32.86 -26.04
C ILE A 8 4.56 32.72 -24.69
N ILE A 9 3.82 32.70 -23.59
CA ILE A 9 4.34 32.22 -22.31
C ILE A 9 3.89 30.76 -22.17
N PHE A 10 4.77 29.88 -22.66
CA PHE A 10 4.70 28.44 -22.48
C PHE A 10 5.19 28.14 -21.05
N ILE A 11 4.27 27.99 -20.08
CA ILE A 11 4.63 27.38 -18.79
C ILE A 11 4.45 25.87 -18.97
N THR A 12 5.46 25.23 -19.55
CA THR A 12 5.68 23.80 -19.37
C THR A 12 6.06 23.57 -17.91
N LEU A 13 5.07 23.29 -17.07
CA LEU A 13 5.33 22.58 -15.82
C LEU A 13 5.77 21.17 -16.18
N PHE A 14 7.09 20.97 -16.16
CA PHE A 14 7.70 19.69 -15.88
C PHE A 14 7.21 19.22 -14.49
N THR A 15 6.09 18.50 -14.42
CA THR A 15 5.84 17.63 -13.27
C THR A 15 6.48 16.30 -13.56
N LEU A 16 7.69 16.15 -13.04
CA LEU A 16 8.41 14.91 -12.75
C LEU A 16 7.53 13.66 -12.96
N THR A 17 7.73 12.95 -14.07
CA THR A 17 7.33 11.55 -14.18
C THR A 17 8.27 10.71 -13.31
N GLY A 18 8.26 10.94 -12.00
CA GLY A 18 8.64 9.89 -11.08
C GLY A 18 7.64 8.77 -11.30
N CYS A 19 8.09 7.52 -11.45
CA CYS A 19 7.25 6.33 -11.54
C CYS A 19 6.40 6.17 -10.27
N SER A 20 5.41 7.05 -10.10
CA SER A 20 4.44 6.98 -9.03
C SER A 20 3.58 5.77 -9.35
N LYS A 21 3.62 4.77 -8.46
CA LYS A 21 2.77 3.58 -8.60
C LYS A 21 1.33 4.04 -8.80
N LYS A 22 0.66 3.46 -9.80
CA LYS A 22 -0.73 3.80 -10.13
C LYS A 22 -1.60 3.70 -8.88
N ASP A 23 -2.37 4.74 -8.58
CA ASP A 23 -3.38 4.69 -7.53
C ASP A 23 -4.48 3.71 -7.95
N SER A 24 -4.52 2.55 -7.30
CA SER A 24 -5.46 1.47 -7.63
C SER A 24 -5.66 0.52 -6.44
N PRO A 25 -6.76 -0.26 -6.43
CA PRO A 25 -7.00 -1.32 -5.44
C PRO A 25 -5.82 -2.27 -5.28
N GLU A 26 -5.25 -2.72 -6.40
CA GLU A 26 -4.14 -3.66 -6.48
C GLU A 26 -2.88 -3.11 -5.80
N THR A 27 -2.53 -1.87 -6.13
CA THR A 27 -1.38 -1.19 -5.53
C THR A 27 -1.57 -1.09 -4.03
N ALA A 28 -2.75 -0.65 -3.57
CA ALA A 28 -3.00 -0.51 -2.13
C ALA A 28 -2.83 -1.84 -1.37
N ALA A 29 -3.47 -2.90 -1.85
CA ALA A 29 -3.38 -4.21 -1.20
C ALA A 29 -1.94 -4.77 -1.26
N LYS A 30 -1.31 -4.75 -2.43
CA LYS A 30 0.01 -5.34 -2.63
C LYS A 30 1.09 -4.59 -1.84
N GLU A 31 1.09 -3.26 -1.88
CA GLU A 31 2.09 -2.44 -1.19
C GLU A 31 1.92 -2.51 0.32
N PHE A 32 0.67 -2.53 0.82
CA PHE A 32 0.42 -2.74 2.24
C PHE A 32 0.98 -4.09 2.72
N ILE A 33 0.68 -5.21 2.04
CA ILE A 33 1.20 -6.52 2.47
C ILE A 33 2.72 -6.63 2.25
N SER A 34 3.24 -6.07 1.16
CA SER A 34 4.68 -6.08 0.89
C SER A 34 5.48 -5.26 1.92
N SER A 35 4.85 -4.27 2.56
CA SER A 35 5.50 -3.48 3.62
C SER A 35 5.98 -4.33 4.80
N PHE A 36 5.29 -5.44 5.11
CA PHE A 36 5.71 -6.38 6.13
C PHE A 36 6.97 -7.14 5.71
N MET A 37 7.14 -7.45 4.43
CA MET A 37 8.36 -8.11 3.94
C MET A 37 9.56 -7.16 3.95
N THR A 38 9.34 -5.90 3.59
CA THR A 38 10.43 -4.93 3.37
C THR A 38 10.72 -4.05 4.58
N GLY A 39 9.83 -4.02 5.58
CA GLY A 39 9.86 -3.07 6.68
C GLY A 39 9.52 -1.64 6.25
N ASP A 40 8.78 -1.46 5.14
CA ASP A 40 8.42 -0.16 4.59
C ASP A 40 7.28 0.49 5.38
N VAL A 41 7.66 1.23 6.43
CA VAL A 41 6.73 1.95 7.30
C VAL A 41 5.92 3.01 6.55
N GLU A 42 6.46 3.61 5.48
CA GLU A 42 5.74 4.60 4.69
C GLU A 42 4.57 3.93 3.94
N SER A 43 4.85 2.82 3.23
CA SER A 43 3.81 2.06 2.52
C SER A 43 2.77 1.48 3.48
N PHE A 44 3.19 0.96 4.64
CA PHE A 44 2.26 0.51 5.69
C PHE A 44 1.27 1.63 6.07
N ASN A 45 1.78 2.84 6.29
CA ASN A 45 0.96 3.98 6.72
C ASN A 45 0.11 4.57 5.58
N LYS A 46 0.65 4.62 4.37
CA LYS A 46 0.01 5.21 3.20
C LYS A 46 -1.18 4.38 2.74
N TYR A 47 -1.01 3.06 2.67
CA TYR A 47 -1.97 2.15 2.06
C TYR A 47 -2.93 1.49 3.06
N ALA A 48 -3.01 1.97 4.30
CA ALA A 48 -3.96 1.49 5.30
C ALA A 48 -4.83 2.62 5.86
N THR A 49 -6.10 2.32 6.12
CA THR A 49 -6.94 3.17 6.97
C THR A 49 -6.44 3.15 8.41
N ASP A 50 -6.79 4.16 9.20
CA ASP A 50 -6.35 4.22 10.61
C ASP A 50 -6.92 3.06 11.44
N SER A 51 -8.14 2.59 11.12
CA SER A 51 -8.71 1.38 11.73
C SER A 51 -7.86 0.14 11.43
N THR A 52 -7.44 -0.02 10.17
CA THR A 52 -6.56 -1.13 9.76
C THR A 52 -5.21 -1.04 10.47
N LYS A 53 -4.60 0.16 10.51
CA LYS A 53 -3.35 0.37 11.24
C LYS A 53 -3.48 -0.03 12.70
N GLY A 54 -4.54 0.41 13.39
CA GLY A 54 -4.78 0.07 14.79
C GLY A 54 -4.87 -1.44 15.02
N ILE A 55 -5.59 -2.16 14.15
CA ILE A 55 -5.70 -3.64 14.23
C ILE A 55 -4.33 -4.29 14.04
N PHE A 56 -3.56 -3.87 13.03
CA PHE A 56 -2.25 -4.47 12.76
C PHE A 56 -1.19 -4.10 13.79
N VAL A 57 -1.20 -2.87 14.31
CA VAL A 57 -0.32 -2.46 15.41
C VAL A 57 -0.61 -3.29 16.66
N LEU A 58 -1.89 -3.52 16.99
CA LEU A 58 -2.26 -4.43 18.08
C LEU A 58 -1.80 -5.88 17.82
N ALA A 59 -1.97 -6.38 16.61
CA ALA A 59 -1.50 -7.73 16.26
C ALA A 59 0.04 -7.84 16.30
N MET A 60 0.75 -6.82 15.84
CA MET A 60 2.21 -6.73 15.91
C MET A 60 2.68 -6.69 17.36
N SER A 61 1.96 -5.99 18.25
CA SER A 61 2.34 -5.88 19.66
C SER A 61 2.25 -7.19 20.44
N MET A 62 1.60 -8.22 19.87
CA MET A 62 1.60 -9.59 20.42
C MET A 62 2.81 -10.42 19.97
N LYS A 63 3.52 -9.99 18.92
CA LYS A 63 4.64 -10.71 18.31
C LYS A 63 5.98 -9.98 18.44
N CYS A 64 5.93 -8.65 18.50
CA CYS A 64 7.08 -7.76 18.62
C CYS A 64 7.09 -7.13 20.02
N ASN A 65 8.28 -6.91 20.58
CA ASN A 65 8.43 -6.16 21.82
C ASN A 65 7.86 -4.73 21.67
N GLN A 66 7.16 -4.22 22.68
CA GLN A 66 6.61 -2.86 22.73
C GLN A 66 7.66 -1.77 22.48
N ASP A 67 8.83 -1.87 23.10
CA ASP A 67 9.92 -0.89 22.90
C ASP A 67 10.36 -0.86 21.44
N LYS A 68 10.39 -2.02 20.80
CA LYS A 68 10.74 -2.17 19.39
C LYS A 68 9.64 -1.68 18.47
N LEU A 69 8.38 -1.87 18.82
CA LEU A 69 7.25 -1.34 18.06
C LEU A 69 7.24 0.19 18.04
N GLN A 70 7.60 0.83 19.15
CA GLN A 70 7.66 2.29 19.27
C GLN A 70 8.90 2.89 18.59
N ASN A 71 10.07 2.25 18.72
CA ASN A 71 11.33 2.82 18.27
C ASN A 71 11.84 2.25 16.92
N ASN A 72 11.34 1.09 16.50
CA ASN A 72 11.79 0.38 15.30
C ASN A 72 10.67 -0.45 14.64
N MET A 73 9.58 0.22 14.27
CA MET A 73 8.44 -0.38 13.58
C MET A 73 8.82 -1.15 12.31
N ALA A 74 9.84 -0.68 11.57
CA ALA A 74 10.33 -1.35 10.36
C ALA A 74 10.81 -2.78 10.64
N GLU A 75 11.46 -3.00 11.78
CA GLU A 75 11.91 -4.32 12.18
C GLU A 75 10.75 -5.20 12.64
N CYS A 76 9.76 -4.66 13.38
CA CYS A 76 8.55 -5.41 13.72
C CYS A 76 7.77 -5.85 12.47
N LEU A 77 7.66 -4.98 11.45
CA LEU A 77 7.05 -5.31 10.16
C LEU A 77 7.75 -6.52 9.55
N LYS A 78 9.09 -6.49 9.46
CA LYS A 78 9.92 -7.59 8.96
C LYS A 78 9.80 -8.88 9.75
N GLU A 79 9.69 -8.81 11.08
CA GLU A 79 9.46 -9.99 11.91
C GLU A 79 8.11 -10.64 11.62
N VAL A 80 7.06 -9.84 11.43
CA VAL A 80 5.75 -10.37 11.04
C VAL A 80 5.76 -10.92 9.62
N GLY A 81 6.43 -10.24 8.69
CA GLY A 81 6.56 -10.64 7.29
C GLY A 81 7.66 -11.67 7.00
N SER A 82 8.41 -12.15 8.01
CA SER A 82 9.65 -12.90 7.81
C SER A 82 9.47 -14.20 7.02
N ASN A 83 8.28 -14.80 7.14
CA ASN A 83 7.93 -16.04 6.48
C ASN A 83 7.30 -15.83 5.09
N LEU A 84 7.02 -14.59 4.69
CA LEU A 84 6.42 -14.26 3.41
C LEU A 84 7.51 -14.03 2.36
N LYS A 85 7.51 -14.85 1.31
CA LYS A 85 8.52 -14.83 0.24
C LYS A 85 8.11 -13.97 -0.94
N SER A 86 6.84 -14.01 -1.34
CA SER A 86 6.32 -13.18 -2.42
C SER A 86 4.82 -12.94 -2.31
N VAL A 87 4.39 -11.82 -2.91
CA VAL A 87 2.99 -11.39 -2.99
C VAL A 87 2.66 -11.03 -4.43
N GLU A 88 1.63 -11.67 -4.96
CA GLU A 88 1.12 -11.45 -6.32
C GLU A 88 -0.36 -11.10 -6.27
N VAL A 89 -0.79 -10.14 -7.08
CA VAL A 89 -2.22 -9.89 -7.27
C VAL A 89 -2.78 -10.96 -8.20
N LYS A 90 -3.84 -11.66 -7.76
CA LYS A 90 -4.53 -12.66 -8.57
C LYS A 90 -5.82 -12.16 -9.19
N ASN A 91 -6.59 -11.42 -8.42
CA ASN A 91 -7.90 -10.96 -8.85
C ASN A 91 -8.28 -9.66 -8.14
N VAL A 92 -9.13 -8.88 -8.78
CA VAL A 92 -9.81 -7.73 -8.18
C VAL A 92 -11.30 -7.89 -8.42
N LYS A 93 -12.06 -7.98 -7.34
CA LYS A 93 -13.52 -7.95 -7.38
C LYS A 93 -13.99 -6.56 -6.98
N GLN A 94 -14.41 -5.76 -7.95
CA GLN A 94 -15.05 -4.48 -7.68
C GLN A 94 -16.40 -4.72 -7.00
N ILE A 95 -16.68 -4.00 -5.90
CA ILE A 95 -17.98 -4.03 -5.21
C ILE A 95 -18.84 -2.85 -5.65
N ASN A 96 -18.26 -1.65 -5.68
CA ASN A 96 -18.83 -0.40 -6.21
C ASN A 96 -17.67 0.54 -6.61
N GLU A 97 -17.92 1.78 -7.03
CA GLU A 97 -16.84 2.68 -7.50
C GLU A 97 -15.79 3.02 -6.43
N ASN A 98 -16.09 2.83 -5.15
CA ASN A 98 -15.24 3.19 -4.02
C ASN A 98 -14.74 1.99 -3.21
N GLU A 99 -15.19 0.76 -3.50
CA GLU A 99 -14.85 -0.43 -2.74
C GLU A 99 -14.51 -1.60 -3.66
N ALA A 100 -13.47 -2.34 -3.29
CA ALA A 100 -13.05 -3.55 -3.98
C ALA A 100 -12.48 -4.57 -2.98
N VAL A 101 -12.41 -5.83 -3.41
CA VAL A 101 -11.68 -6.89 -2.72
C VAL A 101 -10.58 -7.38 -3.65
N VAL A 102 -9.34 -7.30 -3.20
CA VAL A 102 -8.17 -7.78 -3.94
C VAL A 102 -7.77 -9.14 -3.40
N THR A 103 -7.72 -10.16 -4.24
CA THR A 103 -7.16 -11.46 -3.88
C THR A 103 -5.67 -11.45 -4.13
N LEU A 104 -4.88 -11.59 -3.06
CA LEU A 104 -3.43 -11.75 -3.12
C LEU A 104 -3.07 -13.23 -3.02
N LYS A 105 -2.18 -13.70 -3.90
CA LYS A 105 -1.47 -14.96 -3.69
C LYS A 105 -0.21 -14.67 -2.91
N GLU A 106 -0.13 -15.24 -1.72
CA GLU A 106 1.03 -15.19 -0.85
C GLU A 106 1.79 -16.51 -0.96
N THR A 107 3.09 -16.44 -1.22
CA THR A 107 3.98 -17.60 -1.18
C THR A 107 4.87 -17.48 0.04
N TYR A 108 4.88 -18.50 0.88
CA TYR A 108 5.66 -18.54 2.11
C TYR A 108 7.02 -19.21 1.88
N ALA A 109 7.98 -18.95 2.78
CA ALA A 109 9.33 -19.51 2.69
C ALA A 109 9.36 -21.04 2.66
N ASN A 110 8.39 -21.69 3.32
CA ASN A 110 8.22 -23.15 3.31
C ASN A 110 7.54 -23.70 2.04
N GLY A 111 7.28 -22.86 1.03
CA GLY A 111 6.61 -23.23 -0.21
C GLY A 111 5.08 -23.30 -0.13
N LYS A 112 4.48 -23.10 1.06
CA LYS A 112 3.02 -22.99 1.18
C LYS A 112 2.52 -21.77 0.41
N ILE A 113 1.34 -21.91 -0.19
CA ILE A 113 0.63 -20.83 -0.87
C ILE A 113 -0.68 -20.57 -0.13
N SER A 114 -1.01 -19.30 0.11
CA SER A 114 -2.36 -18.88 0.52
C SER A 114 -2.93 -17.85 -0.46
N HIS A 115 -4.25 -17.70 -0.41
CA HIS A 115 -5.00 -16.73 -1.18
C HIS A 115 -5.80 -15.86 -0.22
N GLU A 116 -5.32 -14.64 0.01
CA GLU A 116 -5.90 -13.72 0.99
C GLU A 116 -6.78 -12.69 0.28
N ASN A 117 -7.98 -12.48 0.79
CA ASN A 117 -8.91 -11.46 0.29
C ASN A 117 -8.77 -10.19 1.11
N ILE A 118 -8.21 -9.16 0.50
CA ILE A 118 -7.88 -7.89 1.13
C ILE A 118 -8.93 -6.84 0.72
N PRO A 119 -9.82 -6.40 1.64
CA PRO A 119 -10.76 -5.34 1.35
C PRO A 119 -10.04 -4.00 1.26
N VAL A 120 -10.37 -3.22 0.24
CA VAL A 120 -9.83 -1.88 0.02
C VAL A 120 -10.95 -0.88 -0.25
N ILE A 121 -10.73 0.37 0.16
CA ILE A 121 -11.63 1.49 -0.04
C ILE A 121 -10.89 2.67 -0.69
N LYS A 122 -11.57 3.38 -1.57
CA LYS A 122 -11.09 4.64 -2.14
C LYS A 122 -11.33 5.76 -1.14
N THR A 123 -10.27 6.48 -0.80
CA THR A 123 -10.32 7.66 0.05
C THR A 123 -9.91 8.90 -0.75
N LYS A 124 -9.99 10.08 -0.14
CA LYS A 124 -9.44 11.31 -0.72
C LYS A 124 -7.92 11.23 -0.97
N ASP A 125 -7.20 10.37 -0.25
CA ASP A 125 -5.74 10.21 -0.38
C ASP A 125 -5.37 8.98 -1.23
N GLY A 126 -6.33 8.41 -1.97
CA GLY A 126 -6.14 7.20 -2.79
C GLY A 126 -6.73 5.94 -2.15
N TRP A 127 -6.48 4.79 -2.80
CA TRP A 127 -6.94 3.49 -2.32
C TRP A 127 -6.16 3.03 -1.09
N LYS A 128 -6.88 2.49 -0.10
CA LYS A 128 -6.30 1.98 1.16
C LYS A 128 -6.96 0.67 1.57
N VAL A 129 -6.21 -0.20 2.21
CA VAL A 129 -6.72 -1.39 2.90
C VAL A 129 -7.64 -0.96 4.03
N ASN A 130 -8.84 -1.55 4.06
CA ASN A 130 -9.91 -1.20 4.97
C ASN A 130 -10.49 -2.44 5.63
N ILE A 131 -9.79 -2.93 6.65
CA ILE A 131 -10.26 -4.00 7.51
C ILE A 131 -11.02 -3.34 8.67
N LYS A 132 -12.32 -3.61 8.73
CA LYS A 132 -13.19 -3.18 9.82
C LYS A 132 -13.22 -4.28 10.88
N LYS A 133 -13.26 -3.88 12.14
CA LYS A 133 -13.50 -4.77 13.28
C LYS A 133 -14.97 -5.18 13.34
#